data_AF-A0A927N5W5-F1
#
_entry.id   AF-A0A927N5W5-F1
#
_cell.length_a   1.000
_cell.length_b   1.000
_cell.length_c   1.000
_cell.angle_alpha   90.00
_cell.angle_beta   90.00
_cell.angle_gamma   90.00
#
_symmetry.space_group_name_H-M   'P 1'
#
loop_
_entity.id
_entity.type
_entity.pdbx_description
1 polymer ?
#
loop_
_entity_poly.entity_id
_entity_poly.type
_entity_poly.pdbx_seq_one_letter_code
_entity_poly.pdbx_strand_id
1 'polypeptide(L)'
;MRGKFVKYIRECALALVVSILFSLVLVLLSAMLFKIFGFDAKFVSVFNVVIKILSILIASIVCFKTPSDGWIRGIVFGGLFILFSHVLYGIISSSLTFGLSFFPDLVLGVVSGLVGGILSVNLKKRRV
;
A
#
# COMPACT_ATOMS: atom_id res chain seq x y z
N MET A 1 -25.75 -8.43 -11.80
CA MET A 1 -24.45 -8.74 -11.14
C MET A 1 -23.26 -7.96 -11.71
N ARG A 2 -23.18 -7.66 -13.02
CA ARG A 2 -22.03 -6.92 -13.64
C ARG A 2 -21.66 -5.57 -13.00
N GLY A 3 -22.65 -4.78 -12.53
CA GLY A 3 -22.38 -3.44 -11.99
C GLY A 3 -21.58 -3.40 -10.68
N LYS A 4 -21.73 -4.39 -9.80
CA LYS A 4 -20.98 -4.45 -8.53
C LYS A 4 -19.50 -4.78 -8.77
N PHE A 5 -19.22 -5.69 -9.71
CA PHE A 5 -17.85 -6.10 -10.05
C PHE A 5 -17.02 -4.96 -10.66
N VAL A 6 -17.59 -4.20 -11.59
CA VAL A 6 -16.94 -3.02 -12.18
C VAL A 6 -16.62 -1.97 -11.12
N LYS A 7 -17.54 -1.75 -10.17
CA LYS A 7 -17.31 -0.84 -9.04
C LYS A 7 -16.18 -1.33 -8.15
N TYR A 8 -16.08 -2.64 -7.92
CA TYR A 8 -15.00 -3.20 -7.12
C TYR A 8 -13.62 -2.98 -7.73
N ILE A 9 -13.48 -3.23 -9.02
CA ILE A 9 -12.22 -3.03 -9.76
C ILE A 9 -11.82 -1.56 -9.75
N ARG A 10 -12.76 -0.64 -10.01
CA ARG A 10 -12.48 0.80 -10.03
C ARG A 10 -11.98 1.31 -8.68
N GLU A 11 -12.59 0.86 -7.59
CA GLU A 11 -12.14 1.23 -6.23
C GLU A 11 -10.73 0.69 -5.95
N CYS A 12 -10.42 -0.56 -6.32
CA CYS A 12 -9.09 -1.13 -6.12
C CYS A 12 -8.02 -0.43 -6.98
N ALA A 13 -8.34 -0.15 -8.24
CA ALA A 13 -7.43 0.56 -9.14
C ALA A 13 -7.14 1.99 -8.65
N LEU A 14 -8.18 2.71 -8.21
CA LEU A 14 -8.02 4.06 -7.65
C LEU A 14 -7.23 4.02 -6.33
N ALA A 15 -7.50 3.04 -5.46
CA ALA A 15 -6.72 2.82 -4.25
C ALA A 15 -5.24 2.55 -4.56
N LEU A 16 -4.93 1.77 -5.60
CA LEU A 16 -3.55 1.49 -6.02
C LEU A 16 -2.83 2.76 -6.43
N VAL A 17 -3.44 3.53 -7.32
CA VAL A 17 -2.84 4.78 -7.80
C VAL A 17 -2.61 5.75 -6.63
N VAL A 18 -3.61 5.94 -5.77
CA VAL A 18 -3.51 6.83 -4.61
C VAL A 18 -2.43 6.35 -3.64
N SER A 19 -2.39 5.05 -3.32
CA SER A 19 -1.39 4.47 -2.42
C SER A 19 0.02 4.62 -2.97
N ILE A 20 0.22 4.36 -4.27
CA ILE A 20 1.53 4.47 -4.92
C ILE A 20 2.01 5.92 -4.90
N LEU A 21 1.16 6.87 -5.32
CA LEU A 21 1.53 8.28 -5.33
C LEU A 21 1.85 8.79 -3.92
N PHE A 22 1.02 8.43 -2.94
CA PHE A 22 1.21 8.82 -1.55
C PHE A 22 2.50 8.23 -0.97
N SER A 23 2.76 6.94 -1.22
CA SER A 23 4.00 6.27 -0.82
C SER A 23 5.22 6.90 -1.49
N LEU A 24 5.15 7.26 -2.77
CA LEU A 24 6.26 7.89 -3.48
C LEU A 24 6.62 9.23 -2.84
N VAL A 25 5.63 10.09 -2.60
CA VAL A 25 5.83 11.42 -1.99
C VAL A 25 6.44 11.27 -0.60
N LEU A 26 5.91 10.38 0.24
CA LEU A 26 6.43 10.15 1.59
C LEU A 26 7.86 9.60 1.57
N VAL A 27 8.17 8.67 0.68
CA VAL A 27 9.54 8.12 0.56
C VAL A 27 10.51 9.21 0.15
N LEU A 28 10.15 10.09 -0.80
CA LEU A 28 11.00 11.21 -1.21
C LEU A 28 11.23 12.20 -0.07
N LEU A 29 10.17 12.57 0.66
CA LEU A 29 10.27 13.45 1.83
C LEU A 29 11.15 12.84 2.92
N SER A 30 10.97 11.54 3.20
CA SER A 30 11.78 10.80 4.16
C SER A 30 13.26 10.78 3.74
N ALA A 31 13.54 10.56 2.46
CA ALA A 31 14.91 10.57 1.94
C ALA A 31 15.59 11.93 2.08
N MET A 32 14.87 13.03 1.83
CA MET A 32 15.38 14.39 2.07
C MET A 32 15.71 14.62 3.53
N LEU A 33 14.82 14.20 4.44
CA LEU A 33 15.06 14.31 5.89
C LEU A 33 16.31 13.51 6.30
N PHE A 34 16.45 12.26 5.87
CA PHE A 34 17.62 11.46 6.21
C PHE A 34 18.93 12.06 5.72
N LYS A 35 18.92 12.70 4.55
CA LYS A 35 20.10 13.40 4.01
C LYS A 35 20.52 14.59 4.88
N ILE A 36 19.57 15.30 5.49
CA ILE A 36 19.86 16.48 6.33
C ILE A 36 20.32 16.07 7.73
N PHE A 37 19.72 15.03 8.31
CA PHE A 37 20.00 14.59 9.67
C PHE A 37 21.12 13.55 9.78
N GLY A 38 21.60 12.98 8.67
CA GLY A 38 22.71 12.02 8.66
C GLY A 38 22.37 10.69 9.33
N PHE A 39 21.12 10.23 9.25
CA PHE A 39 20.70 8.96 9.83
C PHE A 39 21.36 7.76 9.14
N ASP A 40 21.66 6.72 9.92
CA ASP A 40 22.19 5.45 9.43
C ASP A 40 21.23 4.78 8.42
N ALA A 41 21.78 4.06 7.45
CA ALA A 41 21.03 3.39 6.39
C ALA A 41 19.96 2.41 6.91
N LYS A 42 20.13 1.85 8.11
CA LYS A 42 19.14 0.99 8.76
C LYS A 42 17.82 1.72 9.05
N PHE A 43 17.87 2.99 9.44
CA PHE A 43 16.67 3.78 9.69
C PHE A 43 15.89 4.03 8.41
N VAL A 44 16.58 4.24 7.28
CA VAL A 44 15.94 4.45 5.98
C VAL A 44 15.05 3.27 5.58
N SER A 45 15.55 2.05 5.78
CA SER A 45 14.80 0.83 5.46
C SER A 45 13.55 0.68 6.33
N VAL A 46 13.66 0.90 7.64
CA VAL A 46 12.53 0.79 8.59
C VAL A 46 11.43 1.79 8.26
N PHE A 47 11.77 3.05 8.00
CA PHE A 47 10.79 4.07 7.65
C PHE A 47 10.08 3.77 6.33
N ASN A 48 10.78 3.20 5.35
CA ASN A 48 10.16 2.82 4.08
C ASN A 48 9.06 1.77 4.28
N VAL A 49 9.30 0.77 5.13
CA VAL A 49 8.27 -0.23 5.49
C VAL A 49 7.08 0.42 6.18
N VAL A 50 7.32 1.34 7.13
CA VAL A 50 6.25 2.08 7.82
C VAL A 50 5.41 2.91 6.82
N ILE A 51 6.07 3.60 5.89
CA ILE A 51 5.41 4.39 4.85
C ILE A 51 4.53 3.51 3.96
N LYS A 52 5.03 2.34 3.53
CA LYS A 52 4.25 1.37 2.74
C LYS A 52 2.98 0.95 3.49
N ILE A 53 3.10 0.56 4.77
CA ILE A 53 1.96 0.14 5.60
C ILE A 53 0.93 1.27 5.73
N LEU A 54 1.38 2.48 6.07
CA LEU A 54 0.48 3.64 6.20
C LEU A 54 -0.21 3.98 4.89
N SER A 55 0.51 3.89 3.77
CA SER A 55 -0.05 4.16 2.44
C SER A 55 -1.16 3.19 2.09
N ILE A 56 -0.94 1.88 2.31
CA ILE A 56 -1.94 0.83 2.08
C ILE A 56 -3.17 1.07 2.97
N LEU A 57 -2.97 1.33 4.27
CA LEU A 57 -4.08 1.53 5.21
C LEU A 57 -4.91 2.78 4.88
N ILE A 58 -4.26 3.91 4.60
CA ILE A 58 -4.95 5.16 4.29
C ILE A 58 -5.70 5.00 2.95
N ALA A 59 -5.05 4.44 1.94
CA ALA A 59 -5.67 4.23 0.64
C ALA A 59 -6.88 3.29 0.72
N SER A 60 -6.79 2.19 1.48
CA SER A 60 -7.92 1.26 1.66
C SER A 60 -9.10 1.94 2.36
N ILE A 61 -8.86 2.73 3.42
CA ILE A 61 -9.92 3.44 4.15
C ILE A 61 -10.60 4.50 3.29
N VAL A 62 -9.82 5.28 2.53
CA VAL A 62 -10.33 6.39 1.71
C VAL A 62 -11.05 5.87 0.46
N CYS A 63 -10.48 4.86 -0.22
CA CYS A 63 -10.95 4.44 -1.55
C CYS A 63 -11.99 3.32 -1.51
N PHE A 64 -12.00 2.45 -0.49
CA PHE A 64 -13.00 1.37 -0.44
C PHE A 64 -14.34 1.94 0.00
N LYS A 65 -15.24 2.15 -0.97
CA LYS A 65 -16.58 2.72 -0.74
C LYS A 65 -17.65 1.67 -0.52
N THR A 66 -17.38 0.42 -0.89
CA THR A 66 -18.37 -0.65 -0.78
C THR A 66 -18.20 -1.45 0.53
N PRO A 67 -19.26 -1.65 1.34
CA PRO A 67 -19.19 -2.27 2.66
C PRO A 67 -19.17 -3.81 2.67
N SER A 68 -19.05 -4.49 1.52
CA SER A 68 -18.92 -5.97 1.49
C SER A 68 -17.49 -6.40 1.18
N ASP A 69 -17.12 -7.55 1.75
CA ASP A 69 -15.90 -8.32 1.43
C ASP A 69 -14.58 -7.54 1.51
N GLY A 70 -14.49 -6.62 2.48
CA GLY A 70 -13.31 -5.76 2.67
C GLY A 70 -12.00 -6.53 2.86
N TRP A 71 -12.05 -7.70 3.50
CA TRP A 71 -10.90 -8.57 3.73
C TRP A 71 -10.29 -9.10 2.43
N ILE A 72 -11.08 -9.71 1.53
CA ILE A 72 -10.60 -10.22 0.23
C ILE A 72 -10.05 -9.08 -0.62
N ARG A 73 -10.77 -7.96 -0.67
CA ARG A 73 -10.36 -6.79 -1.44
C ARG A 73 -9.08 -6.17 -0.90
N GLY A 74 -8.93 -6.16 0.42
CA GLY A 74 -7.74 -5.74 1.13
C GLY A 74 -6.52 -6.60 0.81
N ILE A 75 -6.64 -7.93 0.86
CA ILE A 75 -5.56 -8.85 0.48
C ILE A 75 -5.12 -8.60 -0.96
N VAL A 76 -6.07 -8.59 -1.91
CA VAL A 76 -5.78 -8.41 -3.34
C VAL A 76 -5.11 -7.06 -3.58
N PHE A 77 -5.62 -6.01 -2.95
CA PHE A 77 -5.06 -4.67 -3.03
C PHE A 77 -3.64 -4.58 -2.45
N GLY A 78 -3.42 -5.09 -1.23
CA GLY A 78 -2.11 -5.06 -0.58
C GLY A 78 -1.05 -5.82 -1.36
N GLY A 79 -1.39 -7.01 -1.89
CA GLY A 79 -0.51 -7.77 -2.77
C GLY A 79 -0.18 -7.03 -4.08
N LEU A 80 -1.20 -6.47 -4.75
CA LEU A 80 -1.00 -5.68 -5.97
C LEU A 80 -0.14 -4.44 -5.70
N PHE A 81 -0.34 -3.76 -4.58
CA PHE A 81 0.46 -2.59 -4.22
C PHE A 81 1.94 -2.95 -4.09
N ILE A 82 2.28 -4.01 -3.35
CA ILE A 82 3.69 -4.43 -3.20
C ILE A 82 4.30 -4.82 -4.54
N LEU A 83 3.56 -5.57 -5.38
CA LEU A 83 4.04 -5.94 -6.71
C LEU A 83 4.33 -4.70 -7.57
N PHE A 84 3.40 -3.75 -7.65
CA PHE A 84 3.57 -2.53 -8.44
C PHE A 84 4.66 -1.62 -7.85
N SER A 85 4.67 -1.42 -6.55
CA SER A 85 5.68 -0.59 -5.87
C SER A 85 7.08 -1.19 -6.00
N HIS A 86 7.23 -2.51 -5.94
CA HIS A 86 8.53 -3.15 -6.15
C HIS A 86 9.05 -2.94 -7.57
N VAL A 87 8.19 -3.12 -8.57
CA VAL A 87 8.54 -2.84 -9.98
C VAL A 87 8.89 -1.36 -10.17
N LEU A 88 8.09 -0.43 -9.63
CA LEU A 88 8.35 1.00 -9.71
C LEU A 88 9.67 1.39 -9.04
N TYR A 89 9.94 0.93 -7.82
CA TYR A 89 11.19 1.24 -7.12
C TYR A 89 12.41 0.62 -7.80
N GLY A 90 12.29 -0.58 -8.37
CA GLY A 90 13.37 -1.19 -9.12
C GLY A 90 13.68 -0.45 -10.43
N ILE A 91 12.66 0.09 -11.12
CA ILE A 91 12.87 0.97 -12.28
C ILE A 91 13.56 2.27 -11.85
N ILE A 92 13.11 2.90 -10.77
CA ILE A 92 13.69 4.16 -10.27
C ILE A 92 15.15 3.98 -9.83
N SER A 93 15.46 2.88 -9.15
CA SER A 93 16.81 2.56 -8.67
C SER A 93 17.71 1.93 -9.74
N SER A 94 17.17 1.61 -10.93
CA SER A 94 17.84 0.79 -11.96
C SER A 94 18.38 -0.56 -11.43
N SER A 95 17.83 -1.03 -10.30
CA SER A 95 18.30 -2.23 -9.59
C SER A 95 17.10 -3.12 -9.21
N LEU A 96 16.60 -3.87 -10.18
CA LEU A 96 15.46 -4.76 -9.99
C LEU A 96 15.95 -6.13 -9.47
N THR A 97 16.18 -6.22 -8.16
CA THR A 97 16.55 -7.49 -7.50
C THR A 97 15.30 -8.19 -6.97
N PHE A 98 14.86 -9.25 -7.67
CA PHE A 98 13.87 -10.19 -7.15
C PHE A 98 14.57 -11.26 -6.30
N GLY A 99 14.98 -10.88 -5.09
CA GLY A 99 15.58 -11.79 -4.11
C GLY A 99 14.59 -12.24 -3.04
N LEU A 100 15.03 -13.12 -2.12
CA LEU A 100 14.25 -13.51 -0.94
C LEU A 100 13.78 -12.32 -0.10
N SER A 101 14.46 -11.17 -0.19
CA SER A 101 14.10 -9.92 0.49
C SER A 101 12.72 -9.35 0.08
N PHE A 102 12.15 -9.78 -1.04
CA PHE A 102 10.80 -9.38 -1.47
C PHE A 102 9.69 -10.08 -0.68
N PHE A 103 9.94 -11.31 -0.20
CA PHE A 103 8.92 -12.14 0.44
C PHE A 103 8.38 -11.53 1.74
N PRO A 104 9.22 -10.99 2.65
CA PRO A 104 8.73 -10.28 3.84
C PRO A 104 7.89 -9.05 3.49
N ASP A 105 8.30 -8.27 2.49
CA ASP A 105 7.56 -7.09 2.02
C ASP A 105 6.17 -7.48 1.47
N LEU A 106 6.09 -8.60 0.74
CA LEU A 106 4.83 -9.13 0.24
C LEU A 106 3.90 -9.54 1.38
N VAL A 107 4.41 -10.28 2.37
CA VAL A 107 3.62 -10.68 3.55
C VAL A 107 3.12 -9.45 4.31
N LEU A 108 3.99 -8.47 4.57
CA LEU A 108 3.62 -7.22 5.24
C LEU A 108 2.58 -6.42 4.46
N GLY A 109 2.70 -6.35 3.14
CA GLY A 109 1.71 -5.68 2.30
C GLY A 109 0.36 -6.38 2.28
N VAL A 110 0.35 -7.72 2.22
CA VAL A 110 -0.89 -8.50 2.29
C VAL A 110 -1.56 -8.36 3.65
N VAL A 111 -0.80 -8.46 4.74
CA VAL A 111 -1.34 -8.32 6.11
C VAL A 111 -1.86 -6.91 6.34
N SER A 112 -1.11 -5.87 5.97
CA SER A 112 -1.56 -4.48 6.09
C SER A 112 -2.79 -4.20 5.21
N GLY A 113 -2.83 -4.77 3.99
CA GLY A 113 -3.99 -4.69 3.10
C GLY A 113 -5.23 -5.37 3.69
N LEU A 114 -5.08 -6.57 4.26
CA LEU A 114 -6.15 -7.28 4.96
C LEU A 114 -6.70 -6.45 6.12
N VAL A 115 -5.82 -5.96 6.99
CA VAL A 115 -6.21 -5.14 8.15
C VAL A 115 -6.91 -3.87 7.67
N GLY A 116 -6.34 -3.17 6.69
CA GLY A 116 -6.91 -1.94 6.11
C GLY A 116 -8.27 -2.16 5.45
N GLY A 117 -8.45 -3.29 4.77
CA GLY A 117 -9.72 -3.66 4.15
C GLY A 117 -10.80 -3.99 5.18
N ILE A 118 -10.47 -4.75 6.22
CA ILE A 118 -11.38 -5.03 7.34
C ILE A 118 -11.76 -3.73 8.07
N LEU A 119 -10.78 -2.87 8.35
CA LEU A 119 -11.01 -1.59 9.03
C LEU A 119 -11.94 -0.69 8.21
N SER A 120 -11.70 -0.58 6.90
CA SER A 120 -12.51 0.27 6.01
C SER A 120 -13.99 -0.11 5.99
N VAL A 121 -14.30 -1.41 6.08
CA VAL A 121 -15.67 -1.92 6.09
C VAL A 121 -16.32 -1.69 7.46
N ASN A 122 -15.59 -1.97 8.54
CA ASN A 122 -16.11 -1.80 9.90
C ASN A 122 -16.35 -0.32 10.26
N LEU A 123 -15.45 0.59 9.89
CA LEU A 123 -15.66 2.03 10.11
C LEU A 123 -16.90 2.57 9.38
N LYS A 124 -17.20 2.04 8.18
CA LYS A 124 -18.38 2.45 7.42
C LYS A 124 -19.67 1.84 7.94
N LYS A 125 -19.65 0.57 8.35
CA LYS A 125 -20.81 -0.07 8.99
C LYS A 125 -21.26 0.68 10.25
N ARG A 126 -20.35 1.35 10.95
CA ARG A 126 -20.66 2.16 12.14
C ARG A 126 -21.17 3.57 11.83
N ARG A 127 -21.07 4.04 10.58
CA ARG A 127 -21.46 5.41 10.16
C ARG A 127 -22.79 5.44 9.38
N VAL A 128 -23.35 4.28 9.03
CA VAL A 128 -24.68 4.11 8.41
C VAL A 128 -25.62 3.58 9.47
#